data_AF-A0A1M7MKV9-F1
#
_entry.id   AF-A0A1M7MKV9-F1
#
_cell.length_a   1.000
_cell.length_b   1.000
_cell.length_c   1.000
_cell.angle_alpha   90.00
_cell.angle_beta   90.00
_cell.angle_gamma   90.00
#
_symmetry.space_group_name_H-M   'P 1'
#
loop_
_entity.id
_entity.type
_entity.pdbx_description
1 polymer ?
#
loop_
_entity_poly.entity_id
_entity_poly.type
_entity_poly.pdbx_seq_one_letter_code
_entity_poly.pdbx_strand_id
1 'polypeptide(L)' 'ACEASLHGLAKETLQLTLGMADLAWFDDTRMAWVVTPGTYKIEIGSNAETVITSTEYKIGKEIITEKNLTVL' A
#
# COMPACT_ATOMS: atom_id res chain seq x y z
N ALA A 1 -9.33 -22.17 -16.49
CA ALA A 1 -9.45 -20.89 -15.79
C ALA A 1 -10.92 -20.51 -15.79
N CYS A 2 -11.55 -20.33 -14.64
CA CYS A 2 -12.91 -19.81 -14.55
C CYS A 2 -12.80 -18.30 -14.41
N GLU A 3 -13.18 -17.58 -15.46
CA GLU A 3 -13.34 -16.13 -15.45
C GLU A 3 -14.68 -15.82 -14.76
N ALA A 4 -14.63 -15.30 -13.54
CA ALA A 4 -15.82 -14.82 -12.86
C ALA A 4 -16.26 -13.50 -13.53
N SER A 5 -17.23 -13.59 -14.44
CA SER A 5 -17.87 -12.44 -15.05
C SER A 5 -19.13 -12.10 -14.25
N LEU A 6 -19.12 -10.98 -13.54
CA LEU A 6 -20.28 -10.52 -12.77
C LEU A 6 -21.41 -10.08 -13.71
N HIS A 7 -22.50 -10.86 -13.76
CA HIS A 7 -23.75 -10.48 -14.44
C HIS A 7 -24.82 -10.04 -13.40
N GLY A 8 -25.32 -8.80 -13.53
CA GLY A 8 -26.43 -8.27 -12.69
C GLY A 8 -26.00 -7.76 -11.29
N LEU A 9 -26.97 -7.38 -10.44
CA LEU A 9 -26.88 -6.79 -9.08
C LEU A 9 -26.03 -7.57 -8.03
N ALA A 10 -25.23 -8.54 -8.46
CA ALA A 10 -24.30 -9.28 -7.65
C ALA A 10 -23.26 -8.35 -7.01
N LYS A 11 -23.07 -8.51 -5.70
CA LYS A 11 -22.04 -7.83 -4.94
C LYS A 11 -20.99 -8.85 -4.55
N GLU A 12 -19.74 -8.46 -4.64
CA GLU A 12 -18.60 -9.24 -4.14
C GLU A 12 -17.85 -8.43 -3.09
N THR A 13 -17.27 -9.13 -2.14
CA THR A 13 -16.38 -8.54 -1.14
C THR A 13 -14.95 -8.91 -1.50
N LEU A 14 -14.11 -7.89 -1.68
CA LEU A 14 -12.68 -8.05 -1.91
C LEU A 14 -11.92 -7.80 -0.60
N GLN A 15 -10.97 -8.66 -0.29
CA GLN A 15 -10.04 -8.47 0.82
C GLN A 15 -8.67 -8.12 0.26
N LEU A 16 -8.14 -6.97 0.68
CA LEU A 16 -6.80 -6.50 0.33
C LEU A 16 -5.95 -6.48 1.61
N THR A 17 -4.70 -6.92 1.48
CA THR A 17 -3.72 -6.90 2.57
C THR A 17 -2.55 -6.04 2.12
N LEU A 18 -2.28 -4.96 2.85
CA LEU A 18 -1.12 -4.10 2.64
C LEU A 18 -0.08 -4.35 3.74
N GLY A 19 1.14 -4.65 3.33
CA GLY A 19 2.31 -4.75 4.20
C GLY A 19 3.04 -3.42 4.33
N MET A 20 4.01 -3.34 5.25
CA MET A 20 4.82 -2.14 5.43
C MET A 20 5.72 -1.85 4.22
N ALA A 21 6.16 -2.88 3.50
CA ALA A 21 6.97 -2.72 2.30
C ALA A 21 6.21 -1.98 1.18
N ASP A 22 4.89 -2.14 1.11
CA ASP A 22 4.04 -1.44 0.11
C ASP A 22 3.94 0.07 0.37
N LEU A 23 4.28 0.52 1.59
CA LEU A 23 4.30 1.92 1.99
C LEU A 23 5.70 2.54 1.98
N ALA A 24 6.73 1.74 1.70
CA ALA A 24 8.11 2.16 1.82
C ALA A 24 8.55 3.00 0.62
N TRP A 25 9.43 3.97 0.87
CA TRP A 25 10.18 4.68 -0.15
C TRP A 25 11.67 4.41 0.05
N PHE A 26 12.46 4.52 -1.01
CA PHE A 26 13.90 4.29 -0.93
C PHE A 26 14.62 5.58 -0.51
N ASP A 27 15.33 5.52 0.62
CA ASP A 27 16.16 6.60 1.12
C ASP A 27 17.59 6.44 0.63
N ASP A 28 17.97 7.21 -0.39
CA ASP A 28 19.31 7.18 -1.01
C ASP A 28 20.43 7.56 -0.03
N THR A 29 20.15 8.35 1.01
CA THR A 29 21.16 8.74 2.01
C THR A 29 21.50 7.56 2.92
N ARG A 30 20.50 6.72 3.21
CA ARG A 30 20.64 5.56 4.10
C ARG A 30 20.79 4.24 3.34
N MET A 31 20.64 4.25 2.02
CA MET A 31 20.62 3.07 1.15
C MET A 31 19.63 2.02 1.67
N ALA A 32 18.41 2.44 2.01
CA ALA A 32 17.43 1.59 2.68
C ALA A 32 16.00 1.94 2.28
N TRP A 33 15.12 0.94 2.32
CA TRP A 33 13.68 1.13 2.23
C TRP A 33 13.11 1.51 3.59
N VAL A 34 12.40 2.64 3.63
CA VAL A 34 11.94 3.27 4.87
C VAL A 34 10.47 3.63 4.78
N VAL A 35 9.76 3.39 5.88
CA VAL A 35 8.42 3.94 6.13
C VAL A 35 8.54 4.94 7.27
N THR A 36 8.22 6.20 6.97
CA THR A 36 8.32 7.29 7.95
C THR A 36 7.11 7.29 8.89
N PRO A 37 7.27 7.76 10.15
CA PRO A 37 6.13 7.99 11.02
C PRO A 37 5.20 9.04 10.40
N GLY A 38 3.89 8.83 10.50
CA GLY A 38 2.90 9.73 9.94
C GLY A 38 1.50 9.14 9.89
N THR A 39 0.56 9.95 9.43
CA THR A 39 -0.79 9.48 9.08
C THR A 39 -0.80 9.21 7.58
N TYR A 40 -1.04 7.97 7.22
CA TYR A 40 -1.17 7.53 5.84
C TYR A 40 -2.65 7.43 5.49
N LYS A 41 -3.03 8.01 4.36
CA LYS A 41 -4.38 7.91 3.82
C LYS A 41 -4.40 6.82 2.75
N ILE A 42 -5.27 5.82 2.94
CA ILE A 42 -5.50 4.74 1.98
C ILE A 42 -6.78 5.08 1.23
N GLU A 43 -6.70 5.23 -0.08
CA GLU A 43 -7.83 5.57 -0.96
C GLU A 43 -8.20 4.38 -1.83
N ILE A 44 -9.50 4.10 -1.95
CA ILE A 44 -10.06 3.06 -2.79
C ILE A 44 -11.02 3.71 -3.78
N GLY A 45 -10.79 3.45 -5.07
CA GLY A 45 -11.53 4.07 -6.16
C GLY A 45 -11.65 3.15 -7.37
N SER A 46 -12.44 3.57 -8.36
CA SER A 46 -12.46 2.89 -9.67
C SER A 46 -11.20 3.19 -10.49
N ASN A 47 -10.52 4.28 -10.18
CA ASN A 47 -9.21 4.69 -10.68
C ASN A 47 -8.60 5.73 -9.73
N ALA A 48 -7.37 6.19 -10.01
CA ALA A 48 -6.65 7.15 -9.16
C ALA A 48 -7.31 8.55 -9.09
N GLU A 49 -8.16 8.91 -10.06
CA GLU A 49 -8.87 10.19 -10.08
C GLU A 49 -10.25 10.10 -9.40
N THR A 50 -10.80 8.89 -9.27
CA THR A 50 -12.17 8.63 -8.79
C THR A 50 -12.16 7.81 -7.51
N VAL A 51 -11.91 8.49 -6.39
CA VAL A 51 -11.92 7.90 -5.05
C VAL A 51 -13.35 7.68 -4.57
N ILE A 52 -13.66 6.47 -4.11
CA ILE A 52 -14.98 6.06 -3.61
C ILE A 52 -15.01 6.08 -2.09
N THR A 53 -13.92 5.65 -1.44
CA THR A 53 -13.78 5.67 0.01
C THR A 53 -12.32 5.82 0.41
N SER A 54 -12.08 6.22 1.67
CA SER A 54 -10.74 6.28 2.23
C SER A 54 -10.74 5.92 3.71
N THR A 55 -9.57 5.55 4.20
CA THR A 55 -9.31 5.33 5.63
C THR A 55 -7.94 5.88 5.98
N GLU A 56 -7.72 6.16 7.26
CA GLU A 56 -6.44 6.65 7.77
C GLU A 56 -5.78 5.59 8.65
N TYR A 57 -4.46 5.48 8.53
CA TYR A 57 -3.65 4.61 9.36
C TYR A 57 -2.46 5.37 9.91
N LYS A 58 -2.24 5.28 11.22
CA LYS A 58 -1.16 6.00 11.91
C LYS A 58 0.04 5.07 12.13
N ILE A 59 1.17 5.47 11.58
CA ILE A 59 2.47 4.84 11.81
C ILE A 59 3.20 5.65 12.88
N GLY A 60 3.34 5.07 14.07
CA GLY A 60 3.87 5.78 15.24
C GLY A 60 5.40 5.86 15.32
N LYS A 61 6.10 5.00 14.57
CA LYS A 61 7.57 4.94 14.56
C LYS A 61 8.07 4.57 13.17
N GLU A 62 9.30 4.98 12.88
CA GLU A 62 9.95 4.63 11.62
C GLU A 62 10.15 3.11 11.52
N ILE A 63 9.97 2.58 10.32
CA ILE A 63 10.20 1.17 9.99
C ILE A 63 11.20 1.11 8.84
N ILE A 64 12.30 0.38 9.03
CA ILE A 64 13.26 0.06 7.97
C ILE A 64 12.94 -1.35 7.49
N THR A 65 12.48 -1.50 6.26
CA THR A 65 12.03 -2.79 5.72
C THR A 65 13.18 -3.60 5.12
N GLU A 66 14.17 -2.93 4.52
CA GLU A 66 15.36 -3.57 3.96
C GLU A 66 16.52 -2.57 3.87
N LYS A 67 17.74 -3.00 4.24
CA LYS A 67 18.98 -2.25 3.99
C LYS A 67 19.66 -2.83 2.76
N ASN A 68 19.81 -2.03 1.71
CA ASN A 68 20.46 -2.47 0.48
C ASN A 68 21.93 -2.03 0.48
N LEU A 69 22.70 -2.61 1.40
CA LEU A 69 24.16 -2.49 1.42
C LEU A 69 24.75 -3.52 0.45
N THR A 70 24.61 -3.29 -0.85
CA THR A 70 25.46 -3.99 -1.82
C THR A 70 26.74 -3.17 -2.00
N VAL A 71 27.79 -3.57 -1.27
CA VAL A 71 29.16 -3.14 -1.57
C VAL A 71 29.67 -4.08 -2.67
N LEU A 72 29.97 -3.53 -3.86
CA LEU A 72 30.74 -4.19 -4.91
C LEU A 72 32.21 -4.33 -4.49
#